data_AF-A0A9E2Q0M3-F1
#
_entry.id   AF-A0A9E2Q0M3-F1
#
_cell.length_a   1.000
_cell.length_b   1.000
_cell.length_c   1.000
_cell.angle_alpha   90.00
_cell.angle_beta   90.00
_cell.angle_gamma   90.00
#
_symmetry.space_group_name_H-M   'P 1'
#
loop_
_entity.id
_entity.type
_entity.pdbx_description
1 polymer ?
#
loop_
_entity_poly.entity_id
_entity_poly.type
_entity_poly.pdbx_seq_one_letter_code
_entity_poly.pdbx_strand_id
1 'polypeptide(L)'
;DDCSTDDIFSSVRIIKESNIDYEFRTTCVKSLVNESIFNNISYWLEGSRLYALQQFSKTDVLHPELFRDNSDIYQDYELMELKSIANQWVNKCIVR
;
A
#
# COMPACT_ATOMS: atom_id res chain seq x y z
N ASP A 1 0.23 -13.65 20.75
CA ASP A 1 -0.38 -12.52 20.02
C ASP A 1 -1.65 -12.99 19.34
N ASP A 2 -2.76 -12.31 19.62
CA ASP A 2 -4.14 -12.72 19.34
C ASP A 2 -4.76 -11.92 18.18
N CYS A 3 -3.93 -11.52 17.21
CA CYS A 3 -4.36 -10.79 16.01
C CYS A 3 -4.24 -11.70 14.80
N SER A 4 -5.38 -12.10 14.25
CA SER A 4 -5.47 -12.93 13.05
C SER A 4 -5.64 -12.06 11.79
N THR A 5 -5.42 -12.65 10.61
CA THR A 5 -5.71 -11.97 9.34
C THR A 5 -7.19 -11.60 9.21
N ASP A 6 -8.09 -12.39 9.80
CA ASP A 6 -9.53 -12.14 9.78
C ASP A 6 -9.89 -10.84 10.52
N ASP A 7 -9.17 -10.53 11.60
CA ASP A 7 -9.36 -9.28 12.35
C ASP A 7 -8.97 -8.06 11.50
N ILE A 8 -7.92 -8.19 10.69
CA ILE A 8 -7.50 -7.16 9.75
C ILE A 8 -8.59 -6.92 8.71
N PHE A 9 -9.13 -7.97 8.08
CA PHE A 9 -10.19 -7.82 7.07
C PHE A 9 -11.49 -7.26 7.67
N SER A 10 -11.85 -7.67 8.88
CA SER A 10 -12.99 -7.11 9.60
C SER A 10 -12.82 -5.60 9.84
N SER A 11 -11.63 -5.18 10.26
CA SER A 11 -11.33 -3.75 10.47
C SER A 11 -11.42 -2.93 9.17
N VAL A 12 -10.89 -3.46 8.06
CA VAL A 12 -10.97 -2.83 6.73
C VAL A 12 -12.44 -2.64 6.32
N ARG A 13 -13.28 -3.66 6.54
CA ARG A 13 -14.71 -3.58 6.25
C ARG A 13 -15.40 -2.51 7.09
N ILE A 14 -15.16 -2.47 8.40
CA ILE A 14 -15.73 -1.48 9.31
C ILE A 14 -15.36 -0.06 8.86
N ILE A 15 -14.09 0.19 8.51
CA ILE A 15 -13.62 1.48 8.01
C ILE A 15 -14.34 1.85 6.70
N LYS A 16 -14.45 0.91 5.76
CA LYS A 16 -15.10 1.14 4.45
C LYS A 16 -16.59 1.49 4.58
N GLU A 17 -17.29 0.81 5.49
CA GLU A 17 -18.72 1.00 5.77
C GLU A 17 -19.00 2.21 6.68
N SER A 18 -17.96 2.82 7.24
CA SER A 18 -18.11 4.00 8.10
C SER A 18 -18.49 5.26 7.30
N ASN A 19 -19.18 6.18 7.96
CA ASN A 19 -19.53 7.50 7.40
C ASN A 19 -18.46 8.56 7.64
N ILE A 20 -17.22 8.17 7.96
CA ILE A 20 -16.10 9.09 8.12
C ILE A 20 -15.16 9.03 6.90
N ASP A 21 -14.35 10.07 6.73
CA ASP A 21 -13.30 10.07 5.73
C ASP A 21 -12.12 9.20 6.19
N TYR A 22 -11.56 8.44 5.26
CA TYR A 22 -10.44 7.53 5.53
C TYR A 22 -9.53 7.41 4.31
N GLU A 23 -8.29 7.01 4.57
CA GLU A 23 -7.34 6.56 3.55
C GLU A 23 -6.70 5.24 3.99
N PHE A 24 -6.50 4.32 3.04
CA PHE A 24 -5.53 3.25 3.21
C PHE A 24 -4.20 3.71 2.61
N ARG A 25 -3.09 3.28 3.19
CA ARG A 25 -1.76 3.71 2.76
C ARG A 25 -0.78 2.53 2.77
N THR A 26 0.04 2.46 1.72
CA THR A 26 1.12 1.49 1.61
C THR A 26 2.43 2.22 1.33
N THR A 27 3.47 1.88 2.10
CA THR A 27 4.85 2.29 1.78
C THR A 27 5.43 1.28 0.80
N CYS A 28 5.75 1.72 -0.40
CA CYS A 28 6.16 0.86 -1.50
C CYS A 28 7.67 0.58 -1.42
N VAL A 29 8.02 -0.62 -0.95
CA VAL A 29 9.39 -1.17 -0.90
C VAL A 29 9.45 -2.38 -1.82
N LYS A 30 10.30 -2.41 -2.86
CA LYS A 30 10.22 -3.46 -3.89
C LYS A 30 10.38 -4.89 -3.35
N SER A 31 11.27 -5.11 -2.38
CA SER A 31 11.46 -6.42 -1.76
C SER A 31 10.27 -6.93 -0.94
N LEU A 32 9.43 -6.03 -0.41
CA LEU A 32 8.29 -6.39 0.45
C LEU A 32 6.94 -6.28 -0.25
N VAL A 33 6.83 -5.32 -1.16
CA VAL A 33 5.61 -4.96 -1.89
C VAL A 33 5.96 -4.94 -3.38
N ASN A 34 6.27 -6.12 -3.92
CA ASN A 34 6.40 -6.30 -5.36
C ASN A 34 5.03 -6.18 -6.06
N GLU A 35 5.02 -6.15 -7.39
CA GLU A 35 3.79 -5.98 -8.17
C GLU A 35 2.70 -7.02 -7.87
N SER A 36 3.06 -8.28 -7.66
CA SER A 36 2.09 -9.34 -7.34
C SER A 36 1.45 -9.14 -5.97
N ILE A 37 2.26 -8.83 -4.95
CA ILE A 37 1.78 -8.50 -3.61
C ILE A 37 0.91 -7.24 -3.66
N PHE A 38 1.34 -6.23 -4.40
CA PHE A 38 0.61 -4.98 -4.57
C PHE A 38 -0.75 -5.18 -5.24
N ASN A 39 -0.84 -6.04 -6.25
CA ASN A 39 -2.11 -6.38 -6.90
C ASN A 39 -3.06 -7.07 -5.91
N ASN A 40 -2.57 -7.98 -5.07
CA ASN A 40 -3.38 -8.61 -4.02
C ASN A 40 -3.89 -7.58 -3.00
N ILE A 41 -3.04 -6.67 -2.54
CA ILE A 41 -3.45 -5.60 -1.62
C ILE A 41 -4.52 -4.72 -2.28
N SER A 42 -4.32 -4.34 -3.56
CA SER A 42 -5.28 -3.51 -4.30
C SER A 42 -6.64 -4.19 -4.43
N TYR A 43 -6.65 -5.50 -4.72
CA TYR A 43 -7.87 -6.30 -4.75
C TYR A 43 -8.56 -6.37 -3.38
N TRP A 44 -7.82 -6.57 -2.29
CA TRP A 44 -8.40 -6.57 -0.94
C TRP A 44 -9.03 -5.23 -0.56
N LEU A 45 -8.51 -4.13 -1.09
CA LEU A 45 -9.01 -2.77 -0.88
C LEU A 45 -10.08 -2.35 -1.89
N GLU A 46 -10.58 -3.27 -2.74
CA GLU A 46 -11.57 -2.98 -3.79
C GLU A 46 -12.74 -2.11 -3.29
N GLY A 47 -13.07 -1.05 -4.03
CA GLY A 47 -14.15 -0.11 -3.70
C GLY A 47 -13.83 0.86 -2.54
N SER A 48 -12.62 0.83 -1.99
CA SER A 48 -12.20 1.83 -1.00
C SER A 48 -12.13 3.25 -1.60
N ARG A 49 -12.39 4.25 -0.76
CA ARG A 49 -12.48 5.66 -1.20
C ARG A 49 -11.14 6.23 -1.68
N LEU A 50 -10.06 5.98 -0.93
CA LEU A 50 -8.74 6.52 -1.21
C LEU A 50 -7.65 5.52 -0.81
N TYR A 51 -6.76 5.23 -1.75
CA TYR A 51 -5.53 4.48 -1.51
C TYR A 51 -4.30 5.36 -1.83
N ALA A 52 -3.44 5.58 -0.84
CA ALA A 52 -2.24 6.39 -0.98
C ALA A 52 -0.98 5.51 -1.06
N LEU A 53 -0.21 5.69 -2.13
CA LEU A 53 1.07 5.04 -2.34
C LEU A 53 2.17 5.98 -1.87
N GLN A 54 2.90 5.57 -0.85
CA GLN A 54 4.01 6.34 -0.29
C GLN A 54 5.33 5.77 -0.80
N GLN A 55 6.17 6.60 -1.40
CA GLN A 55 7.51 6.18 -1.78
C GLN A 55 8.34 5.85 -0.52
N PHE A 56 9.05 4.72 -0.57
CA PHE A 56 9.99 4.36 0.48
C PHE A 56 11.22 5.29 0.46
N SER A 57 11.62 5.74 1.65
CA SER A 57 12.83 6.54 1.88
C SER A 57 13.71 5.86 2.93
N LYS A 58 15.03 6.00 2.78
CA LYS A 58 16.03 5.40 3.67
C LYS A 58 16.33 6.23 4.93
N THR A 59 15.65 7.36 5.12
CA THR A 59 15.98 8.33 6.19
C THR A 59 15.76 7.78 7.60
N ASP A 60 14.72 6.97 7.82
CA ASP A 60 14.29 6.52 9.16
C ASP A 60 14.01 5.01 9.20
N VAL A 61 15.00 4.22 8.78
CA VAL A 61 14.87 2.76 8.68
C VAL A 61 15.48 2.08 9.89
N LEU A 62 14.74 1.14 10.50
CA LEU A 62 15.20 0.40 11.69
C LEU A 62 16.41 -0.50 11.42
N HIS A 63 16.46 -1.11 10.23
CA HIS A 63 17.55 -1.97 9.76
C HIS A 63 18.11 -1.48 8.42
N PRO A 64 18.89 -0.38 8.41
CA PRO A 64 19.45 0.20 7.18
C PRO A 64 20.31 -0.80 6.40
N GLU A 65 20.90 -1.77 7.08
CA GLU A 65 21.72 -2.82 6.50
C GLU A 65 20.96 -3.73 5.52
N LEU A 66 19.63 -3.77 5.58
CA LEU A 66 18.79 -4.54 4.66
C LEU A 66 18.52 -3.78 3.35
N PHE A 67 18.68 -2.45 3.34
CA PHE A 67 18.28 -1.58 2.24
C PHE A 67 19.47 -0.72 1.76
N ARG A 68 20.63 -1.35 1.56
CA ARG A 68 21.89 -0.63 1.30
C ARG A 68 21.90 0.05 -0.06
N ASP A 69 21.44 -0.65 -1.11
CA ASP A 69 21.35 -0.11 -2.46
C ASP A 69 19.93 0.41 -2.78
N ASN A 70 19.78 1.17 -3.86
CA ASN A 70 18.50 1.78 -4.21
C ASN A 70 17.57 0.81 -4.97
N SER A 71 17.86 -0.50 -5.00
CA SER A 71 17.03 -1.46 -5.72
C SER A 71 15.63 -1.58 -5.11
N ASP A 72 15.50 -1.36 -3.80
CA ASP A 72 14.23 -1.39 -3.07
C ASP A 72 13.35 -0.15 -3.25
N ILE A 73 13.90 0.93 -3.82
CA ILE A 73 13.19 2.19 -4.02
C ILE A 73 12.50 2.16 -5.38
N TYR A 74 11.16 2.25 -5.35
CA TYR A 74 10.37 2.52 -6.54
C TYR A 74 10.71 3.91 -7.12
N GLN A 75 11.02 3.96 -8.41
CA GLN A 75 11.12 5.21 -9.16
C GLN A 75 9.72 5.77 -9.44
N ASP A 76 9.63 7.06 -9.73
CA ASP A 76 8.35 7.75 -9.93
C ASP A 76 7.49 7.08 -11.02
N TYR A 77 8.09 6.66 -12.13
CA TYR A 77 7.35 6.00 -13.21
C TYR A 77 6.77 4.64 -12.75
N GLU A 78 7.51 3.88 -11.95
CA GLU A 78 7.07 2.59 -11.41
C GLU A 78 5.92 2.80 -10.38
N LEU A 79 5.96 3.88 -9.58
CA LEU A 79 4.84 4.24 -8.71
C LEU A 79 3.59 4.61 -9.51
N MET A 80 3.74 5.22 -10.69
CA MET A 80 2.61 5.52 -11.58
C MET A 80 2.02 4.24 -12.20
N GLU A 81 2.84 3.22 -12.45
CA GLU A 81 2.37 1.88 -12.85
C GLU A 81 1.56 1.23 -11.72
N LEU A 82 2.09 1.21 -10.49
CA LEU A 82 1.35 0.72 -9.32
C LEU A 82 0.02 1.49 -9.11
N LYS A 83 0.05 2.82 -9.25
CA LYS A 83 -1.17 3.64 -9.19
C LYS A 83 -2.18 3.22 -10.24
N SER A 84 -1.73 2.91 -11.46
CA SER A 84 -2.59 2.45 -12.56
C SER A 84 -3.21 1.08 -12.28
N ILE A 85 -2.49 0.18 -11.62
CA ILE A 85 -3.03 -1.10 -11.12
C ILE A 85 -4.11 -0.84 -10.07
N ALA A 86 -3.81 -0.03 -9.04
CA ALA A 86 -4.74 0.25 -7.95
C ALA A 86 -6.03 0.95 -8.42
N ASN A 87 -5.95 1.86 -9.40
CA ASN A 87 -7.12 2.56 -9.95
C ASN A 87 -8.16 1.63 -10.60
N GLN A 88 -7.82 0.37 -10.91
CA GLN A 88 -8.78 -0.61 -11.40
C GLN A 88 -9.65 -1.18 -10.27
N TRP A 89 -9.20 -1.08 -9.03
CA TRP A 89 -9.83 -1.68 -7.85
C TRP A 89 -10.43 -0.64 -6.91
N VAL A 90 -9.79 0.52 -6.73
CA VAL A 90 -10.19 1.55 -5.77
C VAL A 90 -10.75 2.79 -6.46
N ASN A 91 -11.54 3.58 -5.75
CA ASN A 91 -12.18 4.77 -6.33
C ASN A 91 -11.19 5.87 -6.68
N LYS A 92 -10.10 5.99 -5.90
CA LYS A 92 -9.03 6.96 -6.13
C LYS A 92 -7.72 6.44 -5.58
N CYS A 93 -6.67 6.45 -6.40
CA CYS A 93 -5.30 6.21 -5.98
C CYS A 93 -4.43 7.47 -6.17
N ILE A 94 -3.56 7.77 -5.21
CA ILE A 94 -2.58 8.87 -5.27
C ILE A 94 -1.18 8.39 -4.93
N VAL A 95 -0.16 9.07 -5.47
CA VAL A 95 1.24 8.90 -5.05
C VAL A 95 1.59 10.09 -4.15
N ARG A 96 2.23 9.82 -3.01
CA ARG A 96 2.66 10.80 -2.00
C ARG A 96 4.15 10.67 -1.73
#